data_AF-A0A0G4HNA5-F1
#
_entry.id   AF-A0A0G4HNA5-F1
#
_cell.length_a   1.000
_cell.length_b   1.000
_cell.length_c   1.000
_cell.angle_alpha   90.00
_cell.angle_beta   90.00
_cell.angle_gamma   90.00
#
_symmetry.space_group_name_H-M   'P 1'
#
loop_
_entity.id
_entity.type
_entity.pdbx_description
1 polymer ?
#
loop_
_entity_poly.entity_id
_entity_poly.type
_entity_poly.pdbx_seq_one_letter_code
_entity_poly.pdbx_strand_id
1 'polypeptide(L)'
;MPSFPLVIVASCVAGSLAAAPSTLLSAPRLGEKTPEEAAVLARQMVADVGFGSFSTVMRDESDFGGYPFSSVDLYAEDCSSKTGDLILFLSPLEVNWKNFDKNNKVSMHISEKGQDSEKSPDPLFRPRMTILGSMEKVEEAEEKTVRDCYMNKHPEAQAWEDMPSHKFSWYRMKVEGVNWIGGFGDKHYIGMIEAAVYRSAKKGGEEAREEEEKGNVLFV
;
A
#
# COMPACT_ATOMS: atom_id res chain seq x y z
N MET A 1 -18.70 54.36 56.43
CA MET A 1 -18.17 53.02 56.10
C MET A 1 -17.79 53.04 54.62
N PRO A 2 -16.59 52.58 54.26
CA PRO A 2 -15.90 53.03 53.05
C PRO A 2 -16.30 52.24 51.80
N SER A 3 -16.30 52.94 50.67
CA SER A 3 -16.47 52.42 49.31
C SER A 3 -15.21 51.72 48.82
N PHE A 4 -15.31 50.44 48.44
CA PHE A 4 -14.25 49.71 47.73
C PHE A 4 -14.27 50.07 46.23
N PRO A 5 -13.12 50.23 45.56
CA PRO A 5 -13.09 50.41 44.13
C PRO A 5 -13.20 49.04 43.42
N LEU A 6 -14.00 49.02 42.35
CA LEU A 6 -14.18 47.89 41.45
C LEU A 6 -12.91 47.68 40.61
N VAL A 7 -12.19 46.58 40.83
CA VAL A 7 -11.06 46.17 39.98
C VAL A 7 -11.60 45.40 38.78
N ILE A 8 -11.52 46.00 37.60
CA ILE A 8 -11.83 45.32 36.33
C ILE A 8 -10.61 44.48 35.94
N VAL A 9 -10.73 43.16 36.03
CA VAL A 9 -9.73 42.22 35.52
C VAL A 9 -9.95 42.09 34.01
N ALA A 10 -9.05 42.69 33.22
CA ALA A 10 -9.01 42.51 31.77
C ALA A 10 -8.53 41.09 31.46
N SER A 11 -9.46 40.23 31.02
CA SER A 11 -9.14 38.88 30.55
C SER A 11 -8.56 38.96 29.14
N CYS A 12 -7.24 38.80 29.00
CA CYS A 12 -6.58 38.59 27.72
C CYS A 12 -6.99 37.22 27.16
N VAL A 13 -7.88 37.19 26.17
CA VAL A 13 -8.11 36.01 25.33
C VAL A 13 -6.97 35.98 24.31
N ALA A 14 -5.94 35.18 24.58
CA ALA A 14 -4.91 34.88 23.60
C ALA A 14 -5.54 33.99 22.51
N GLY A 15 -5.85 34.59 21.36
CA GLY A 15 -6.22 33.85 20.15
C GLY A 15 -5.05 32.99 19.73
N SER A 16 -5.20 31.67 19.85
CA SER A 16 -4.25 30.70 19.33
C SER A 16 -4.36 30.71 17.80
N LEU A 17 -3.43 31.38 17.11
CA LEU A 17 -3.22 31.15 15.69
C LEU A 17 -2.70 29.72 15.54
N ALA A 18 -3.56 28.81 15.11
CA ALA A 18 -3.15 27.50 14.62
C ALA A 18 -2.19 27.72 13.44
N ALA A 19 -0.90 27.47 13.66
CA ALA A 19 0.08 27.41 12.59
C ALA A 19 -0.28 26.23 11.69
N ALA A 20 -0.56 26.49 10.41
CA ALA A 20 -0.71 25.43 9.42
C ALA A 20 0.58 24.61 9.34
N PRO A 21 0.51 23.27 9.27
CA PRO A 21 1.70 22.44 9.14
C PRO A 21 2.37 22.79 7.81
N SER A 22 3.55 23.40 7.90
CA SER A 22 4.40 23.65 6.75
C SER A 22 4.99 22.32 6.31
N THR A 23 4.37 21.67 5.32
CA THR A 23 5.00 20.58 4.57
C THR A 23 6.14 21.19 3.76
N LEU A 24 7.31 21.31 4.40
CA LEU A 24 8.56 21.57 3.70
C LEU A 24 8.85 20.35 2.83
N LEU A 25 8.44 20.40 1.56
CA LEU A 25 8.95 19.50 0.55
C LEU A 25 10.44 19.83 0.39
N SER A 26 11.31 19.06 1.05
CA SER A 26 12.74 19.14 0.83
C SER A 26 13.00 18.79 -0.64
N ALA A 27 13.73 19.63 -1.36
CA ALA A 27 14.20 19.27 -2.69
C ALA A 27 14.98 17.94 -2.62
N PRO A 28 14.86 17.05 -3.62
CA PRO A 28 15.55 15.77 -3.63
C PRO A 28 17.06 15.99 -3.52
N ARG A 29 17.75 15.18 -2.71
CA ARG A 29 19.21 15.19 -2.68
C ARG A 29 19.74 14.69 -4.02
N LEU A 30 20.92 15.15 -4.44
CA LEU A 30 21.54 14.71 -5.69
C LEU A 30 21.67 13.17 -5.72
N GLY A 31 20.98 12.51 -6.66
CA GLY A 31 20.94 11.04 -6.77
C GLY A 31 19.78 10.35 -6.03
N GLU A 32 18.95 11.11 -5.30
CA GLU A 32 17.69 10.63 -4.73
C GLU A 32 16.61 10.57 -5.82
N LYS A 33 15.88 9.46 -5.87
CA LYS A 33 14.74 9.29 -6.76
C LYS A 33 13.59 10.20 -6.35
N THR A 34 12.85 10.65 -7.35
CA THR A 34 11.57 11.34 -7.16
C THR A 34 10.48 10.37 -6.68
N PRO A 35 9.39 10.86 -6.06
CA PRO A 35 8.22 10.03 -5.74
C PRO A 35 7.66 9.28 -6.97
N GLU A 36 7.72 9.88 -8.15
CA GLU A 36 7.28 9.29 -9.42
C GLU A 36 8.15 8.10 -9.83
N GLU A 37 9.48 8.25 -9.78
CA GLU A 37 10.40 7.14 -10.06
C GLU A 37 10.29 6.04 -9.00
N ALA A 38 10.10 6.40 -7.72
CA ALA A 38 9.88 5.45 -6.65
C ALA A 38 8.55 4.69 -6.83
N ALA A 39 7.52 5.35 -7.37
CA ALA A 39 6.24 4.72 -7.67
C ALA A 39 6.37 3.64 -8.76
N VAL A 40 7.18 3.88 -9.80
CA VAL A 40 7.49 2.86 -10.82
C VAL A 40 8.15 1.63 -10.19
N LEU A 41 9.11 1.84 -9.28
CA LEU A 41 9.76 0.74 -8.56
C LEU A 41 8.79 0.00 -7.63
N ALA A 42 7.88 0.72 -6.96
CA ALA A 42 6.85 0.13 -6.12
C ALA A 42 5.89 -0.75 -6.93
N ARG A 43 5.44 -0.28 -8.09
CA ARG A 43 4.59 -1.04 -9.02
C ARG A 43 5.29 -2.30 -9.52
N GLN A 44 6.58 -2.19 -9.87
CA GLN A 44 7.38 -3.35 -10.26
C GLN A 44 7.47 -4.39 -9.13
N MET A 45 7.73 -3.95 -7.89
CA MET A 45 7.81 -4.86 -6.75
C MET A 45 6.49 -5.58 -6.46
N VAL A 46 5.34 -4.90 -6.58
CA VAL A 46 4.02 -5.54 -6.48
C VAL A 46 3.90 -6.66 -7.52
N ALA A 47 4.26 -6.39 -8.77
CA ALA A 47 4.19 -7.38 -9.84
C ALA A 47 5.13 -8.58 -9.61
N ASP A 48 6.31 -8.36 -9.03
CA ASP A 48 7.33 -9.40 -8.87
C ASP A 48 7.09 -10.31 -7.65
N VAL A 49 6.70 -9.74 -6.50
CA VAL A 49 6.69 -10.46 -5.22
C VAL A 49 5.46 -11.36 -5.06
N GLY A 50 4.24 -10.80 -5.05
CA GLY A 50 2.98 -11.56 -4.96
C GLY A 50 2.59 -12.10 -3.57
N PHE A 51 3.35 -11.78 -2.53
CA PHE A 51 2.98 -12.07 -1.14
C PHE A 51 3.54 -11.00 -0.21
N GLY A 52 2.98 -10.86 0.98
CA GLY A 52 3.44 -9.87 1.95
C GLY A 52 2.86 -10.11 3.34
N SER A 53 3.29 -9.29 4.29
CA SER A 53 2.67 -9.27 5.62
C SER A 53 1.44 -8.38 5.57
N PHE A 54 0.27 -9.01 5.58
CA PHE A 54 -1.02 -8.32 5.65
C PHE A 54 -1.33 -8.01 7.10
N SER A 55 -1.59 -6.74 7.39
CA SER A 55 -1.84 -6.25 8.73
C SER A 55 -3.22 -5.61 8.85
N THR A 56 -3.92 -5.97 9.92
CA THR A 56 -5.25 -5.51 10.29
C THR A 56 -5.26 -5.12 11.77
N VAL A 57 -6.35 -4.53 12.26
CA VAL A 57 -6.52 -4.24 13.69
C VAL A 57 -7.44 -5.28 14.31
N MET A 58 -6.97 -5.92 15.39
CA MET A 58 -7.75 -6.87 16.18
C MET A 58 -9.04 -6.20 16.68
N ARG A 59 -10.17 -6.88 16.50
CA ARG A 59 -11.47 -6.36 16.92
C ARG A 59 -11.55 -6.16 18.44
N ASP A 60 -12.27 -5.12 18.84
CA ASP A 60 -12.47 -4.72 20.24
C ASP A 60 -13.07 -5.83 21.11
N GLU A 61 -13.82 -6.78 20.52
CA GLU A 61 -14.43 -7.89 21.27
C GLU A 61 -13.45 -9.04 21.58
N SER A 62 -12.21 -8.96 21.13
CA SER A 62 -11.17 -9.95 21.46
C SER A 62 -10.33 -9.50 22.66
N ASP A 63 -9.68 -10.44 23.35
CA ASP A 63 -8.73 -10.12 24.44
C ASP A 63 -7.56 -9.22 23.99
N PHE A 64 -7.35 -9.10 22.68
CA PHE A 64 -6.33 -8.27 22.04
C PHE A 64 -6.92 -7.10 21.24
N GLY A 65 -8.13 -6.64 21.57
CA GLY A 65 -8.78 -5.52 20.88
C GLY A 65 -7.88 -4.28 20.73
N GLY A 66 -7.84 -3.74 19.51
CA GLY A 66 -7.00 -2.59 19.16
C GLY A 66 -5.54 -2.90 18.83
N TYR A 67 -5.06 -4.14 19.04
CA TYR A 67 -3.70 -4.51 18.65
C TYR A 67 -3.58 -4.62 17.12
N PRO A 68 -2.46 -4.19 16.52
CA PRO A 68 -2.15 -4.57 15.14
C PRO A 68 -1.87 -6.07 15.10
N PHE A 69 -2.51 -6.75 14.16
CA PHE A 69 -2.28 -8.16 13.87
C PHE A 69 -1.73 -8.28 12.47
N SER A 70 -0.76 -9.17 12.26
CA SER A 70 -0.22 -9.42 10.93
C SER A 70 0.04 -10.89 10.68
N SER A 71 -0.33 -11.35 9.49
CA SER A 71 0.02 -12.67 8.94
C SER A 71 0.50 -12.52 7.50
N VAL A 72 1.08 -13.57 6.95
CA VAL A 72 1.46 -13.61 5.53
C VAL A 72 0.23 -13.96 4.71
N ASP A 73 -0.03 -13.18 3.67
CA ASP A 73 -1.10 -13.42 2.70
C ASP A 73 -0.56 -13.27 1.27
N LEU A 74 -1.17 -14.01 0.35
CA LEU A 74 -0.90 -13.91 -1.08
C LEU A 74 -1.74 -12.79 -1.70
N TYR A 75 -1.18 -12.12 -2.70
CA TYR A 75 -1.89 -11.14 -3.50
C TYR A 75 -1.47 -11.20 -4.97
N ALA A 76 -2.33 -10.70 -5.86
CA ALA A 76 -1.98 -10.38 -7.23
C ALA A 76 -2.30 -8.92 -7.54
N GLU A 77 -1.66 -8.34 -8.55
CA GLU A 77 -2.06 -7.03 -9.06
C GLU A 77 -3.42 -7.13 -9.76
N ASP A 78 -4.31 -6.17 -9.52
CA ASP A 78 -5.56 -6.07 -10.24
C ASP A 78 -5.32 -5.65 -11.70
N CYS A 79 -5.39 -6.65 -12.57
CA CYS A 79 -5.23 -6.48 -14.01
C CYS A 79 -6.40 -5.75 -14.68
N SER A 80 -7.56 -5.63 -14.01
CA SER A 80 -8.76 -5.01 -14.58
C SER A 80 -8.71 -3.48 -14.54
N SER A 81 -8.16 -2.93 -13.45
CA SER A 81 -8.13 -1.50 -13.18
C SER A 81 -6.80 -0.84 -13.55
N LYS A 82 -5.70 -1.61 -13.61
CA LYS A 82 -4.32 -1.13 -13.84
C LYS A 82 -3.84 -0.06 -12.85
N THR A 83 -4.56 0.15 -11.76
CA THR A 83 -4.28 1.13 -10.70
C THR A 83 -3.20 0.67 -9.72
N GLY A 84 -2.78 -0.60 -9.80
CA GLY A 84 -1.90 -1.20 -8.79
C GLY A 84 -2.65 -1.63 -7.51
N ASP A 85 -3.98 -1.69 -7.55
CA ASP A 85 -4.77 -2.28 -6.48
C ASP A 85 -4.45 -3.79 -6.36
N LEU A 86 -4.58 -4.34 -5.16
CA LEU A 86 -4.22 -5.73 -4.88
C LEU A 86 -5.47 -6.59 -4.81
N ILE A 87 -5.46 -7.75 -5.46
CA ILE A 87 -6.47 -8.78 -5.34
C ILE A 87 -6.00 -9.82 -4.34
N LEU A 88 -6.84 -10.12 -3.36
CA LEU A 88 -6.64 -11.16 -2.36
C LEU A 88 -7.78 -12.18 -2.45
N PHE A 89 -7.45 -13.44 -2.17
CA PHE A 89 -8.41 -14.55 -2.11
C PHE A 89 -8.48 -15.06 -0.68
N LEU A 90 -9.50 -14.62 0.06
CA LEU A 90 -9.54 -14.74 1.52
C LEU A 90 -10.77 -15.49 2.00
N SER A 91 -10.60 -16.23 3.10
CA SER A 91 -11.63 -17.00 3.78
C SER A 91 -12.14 -16.30 5.04
N PRO A 92 -13.44 -16.38 5.35
CA PRO A 92 -14.00 -15.97 6.65
C PRO A 92 -13.43 -16.71 7.86
N LEU A 93 -12.63 -17.76 7.65
CA LEU A 93 -11.94 -18.47 8.73
C LEU A 93 -10.73 -17.68 9.26
N GLU A 94 -10.12 -16.86 8.43
CA GLU A 94 -8.91 -16.09 8.75
C GLU A 94 -9.17 -14.98 9.78
N VAL A 95 -8.17 -14.68 10.61
CA VAL A 95 -8.24 -13.59 11.59
C VAL A 95 -8.27 -12.24 10.88
N ASN A 96 -7.42 -12.06 9.86
CA ASN A 96 -7.39 -10.85 9.05
C ASN A 96 -8.75 -10.55 8.40
N TRP A 97 -9.43 -11.57 7.86
CA TRP A 97 -10.78 -11.41 7.31
C TRP A 97 -11.77 -10.87 8.33
N LYS A 98 -11.83 -11.49 9.52
CA LYS A 98 -12.74 -11.08 10.58
C LYS A 98 -12.45 -9.66 11.05
N ASN A 99 -11.18 -9.27 11.07
CA ASN A 99 -10.75 -7.93 11.47
C ASN A 99 -11.19 -6.88 10.44
N PHE A 100 -10.90 -7.10 9.14
CA PHE A 100 -11.21 -6.08 8.13
C PHE A 100 -12.71 -5.98 7.80
N ASP A 101 -13.50 -7.03 8.07
CA ASP A 101 -14.97 -6.98 7.99
C ASP A 101 -15.58 -5.90 8.91
N LYS A 102 -14.87 -5.51 9.98
CA LYS A 102 -15.27 -4.42 10.89
C LYS A 102 -14.52 -3.12 10.65
N ASN A 103 -13.24 -3.20 10.36
CA ASN A 103 -12.42 -2.05 10.02
C ASN A 103 -11.64 -2.33 8.75
N ASN A 104 -12.17 -1.85 7.62
CA ASN A 104 -11.58 -2.16 6.32
C ASN A 104 -10.26 -1.44 6.04
N LYS A 105 -9.76 -0.58 6.93
CA LYS A 105 -8.44 0.07 6.81
C LYS A 105 -7.34 -0.92 7.18
N VAL A 106 -6.47 -1.19 6.24
CA VAL A 106 -5.46 -2.26 6.32
C VAL A 106 -4.12 -1.79 5.75
N SER A 107 -3.07 -2.55 6.02
CA SER A 107 -1.78 -2.36 5.37
C SER A 107 -1.17 -3.66 4.87
N MET A 108 -0.40 -3.60 3.79
CA MET A 108 0.36 -4.73 3.25
C MET A 108 1.84 -4.35 3.17
N HIS A 109 2.67 -5.05 3.93
CA HIS A 109 4.12 -4.88 3.86
C HIS A 109 4.72 -5.85 2.84
N ILE A 110 5.52 -5.33 1.91
CA ILE A 110 6.17 -6.10 0.85
C ILE A 110 7.66 -5.77 0.86
N SER A 111 8.48 -6.81 0.81
CA SER A 111 9.93 -6.70 0.70
C SER A 111 10.40 -7.42 -0.56
N GLU A 112 11.48 -6.92 -1.17
CA GLU A 112 12.12 -7.57 -2.32
C GLU A 112 12.46 -9.04 -2.00
N LYS A 113 12.18 -9.93 -2.95
CA LYS A 113 12.50 -11.37 -2.83
C LYS A 113 14.01 -11.58 -2.71
N GLY A 114 14.40 -12.51 -1.84
CA GLY A 114 15.75 -13.06 -1.77
C GLY A 114 16.35 -13.00 -0.37
N GLN A 115 16.71 -14.15 0.19
CA GLN A 115 17.87 -14.23 1.09
C GLN A 115 19.19 -14.04 0.30
N ASP A 116 19.12 -14.22 -1.03
CA ASP A 116 20.24 -14.27 -1.98
C ASP A 116 20.26 -13.09 -2.97
N SER A 117 19.81 -11.88 -2.57
CA SER A 117 20.20 -10.73 -3.40
C SER A 117 21.72 -10.61 -3.32
N GLU A 118 22.44 -10.99 -4.38
CA GLU A 118 23.91 -10.94 -4.47
C GLU A 118 24.50 -9.59 -4.04
N LYS A 119 23.67 -8.55 -3.99
CA LYS A 119 24.01 -7.18 -3.63
C LYS A 119 24.15 -6.96 -2.11
N SER A 120 23.42 -7.68 -1.25
CA SER A 120 23.63 -7.64 0.21
C SER A 120 22.81 -8.69 0.98
N PRO A 121 23.39 -9.37 1.99
CA PRO A 121 22.66 -10.24 2.90
C PRO A 121 21.78 -9.48 3.92
N ASP A 122 21.96 -8.16 4.09
CA ASP A 122 21.19 -7.37 5.06
C ASP A 122 19.80 -7.02 4.51
N PRO A 123 18.70 -7.49 5.13
CA PRO A 123 17.34 -7.16 4.69
C PRO A 123 17.03 -5.66 4.74
N LEU A 124 17.74 -4.88 5.56
CA LEU A 124 17.55 -3.42 5.64
C LEU A 124 18.13 -2.67 4.45
N PHE A 125 19.03 -3.30 3.68
CA PHE A 125 19.58 -2.70 2.46
C PHE A 125 18.73 -2.96 1.22
N ARG A 126 17.71 -3.82 1.32
CA ARG A 126 16.80 -4.12 0.23
C ARG A 126 15.63 -3.14 0.18
N PRO A 127 15.14 -2.81 -1.04
CA PRO A 127 13.88 -2.13 -1.23
C PRO A 127 12.72 -2.86 -0.53
N ARG A 128 11.87 -2.07 0.13
CA ARG A 128 10.67 -2.54 0.83
C ARG A 128 9.65 -1.44 0.87
N MET A 129 8.40 -1.80 1.06
CA MET A 129 7.30 -0.85 1.14
C MET A 129 6.20 -1.30 2.07
N THR A 130 5.43 -0.34 2.56
CA THR A 130 4.15 -0.60 3.23
C THR A 130 3.07 0.13 2.45
N ILE A 131 2.15 -0.65 1.88
CA ILE A 131 0.97 -0.16 1.18
C ILE A 131 -0.12 0.04 2.22
N LEU A 132 -0.75 1.22 2.21
CA LEU A 132 -1.92 1.55 3.02
C LEU A 132 -3.15 1.53 2.11
N GLY A 133 -4.26 0.99 2.60
CA GLY A 133 -5.45 0.88 1.77
C GLY A 133 -6.71 0.46 2.52
N SER A 134 -7.77 0.29 1.74
CA SER A 134 -9.06 -0.19 2.22
C SER A 134 -9.49 -1.45 1.50
N MET A 135 -10.04 -2.42 2.23
CA MET A 135 -10.62 -3.63 1.66
C MET A 135 -12.04 -3.40 1.16
N GLU A 136 -12.34 -3.99 0.01
CA GLU A 136 -13.70 -4.16 -0.51
C GLU A 136 -13.88 -5.56 -1.12
N LYS A 137 -15.11 -6.05 -1.15
CA LYS A 137 -15.43 -7.27 -1.87
C LYS A 137 -15.47 -6.97 -3.37
N VAL A 138 -14.94 -7.87 -4.19
CA VAL A 138 -15.04 -7.74 -5.65
C VAL A 138 -16.47 -8.05 -6.09
N GLU A 139 -16.99 -7.26 -7.03
CA GLU A 139 -18.32 -7.46 -7.61
C GLU A 139 -18.34 -8.70 -8.51
N GLU A 140 -19.47 -9.43 -8.55
CA GLU A 140 -19.63 -10.67 -9.32
C GLU A 140 -19.26 -10.50 -10.81
N ALA A 141 -19.52 -9.33 -11.38
CA ALA A 141 -19.20 -9.02 -12.77
C ALA A 141 -17.69 -8.94 -13.05
N GLU A 142 -16.87 -8.68 -12.03
CA GLU A 142 -15.41 -8.58 -12.14
C GLU A 142 -14.70 -9.88 -11.71
N GLU A 143 -15.37 -10.78 -10.98
CA GLU A 143 -14.77 -11.97 -10.35
C GLU A 143 -13.98 -12.82 -11.33
N LYS A 144 -14.53 -13.09 -12.52
CA LYS A 144 -13.83 -13.90 -13.53
C LYS A 144 -12.49 -13.27 -13.93
N THR A 145 -12.47 -11.97 -14.18
CA THR A 145 -11.25 -11.26 -14.62
C THR A 145 -10.20 -11.24 -13.52
N VAL A 146 -10.60 -10.90 -12.28
CA VAL A 146 -9.63 -10.85 -11.16
C VAL A 146 -9.11 -12.23 -10.81
N ARG A 147 -9.97 -13.27 -10.90
CA ARG A 147 -9.59 -14.66 -10.71
C ARG A 147 -8.52 -15.07 -11.71
N ASP A 148 -8.74 -14.84 -13.00
CA ASP A 148 -7.80 -15.24 -14.05
C ASP A 148 -6.41 -14.61 -13.80
N CYS A 149 -6.38 -13.36 -13.32
CA CYS A 149 -5.14 -12.65 -13.00
C CYS A 149 -4.46 -13.17 -11.73
N TYR A 150 -5.24 -13.51 -10.71
CA TYR A 150 -4.72 -14.10 -9.49
C TYR A 150 -4.14 -15.50 -9.74
N MET A 151 -4.85 -16.35 -10.49
CA MET A 151 -4.40 -17.72 -10.80
C MET A 151 -3.18 -17.75 -11.71
N ASN A 152 -2.98 -16.74 -12.58
CA ASN A 152 -1.74 -16.60 -13.32
C ASN A 152 -0.53 -16.35 -12.41
N LYS A 153 -0.73 -15.66 -11.28
CA LYS A 153 0.33 -15.40 -10.31
C LYS A 153 0.52 -16.56 -9.32
N HIS A 154 -0.57 -17.17 -8.89
CA HIS A 154 -0.63 -18.19 -7.82
C HIS A 154 -1.47 -19.40 -8.26
N PRO A 155 -0.97 -20.24 -9.19
CA PRO A 155 -1.71 -21.40 -9.68
C PRO A 155 -2.03 -22.42 -8.57
N GLU A 156 -1.26 -22.44 -7.48
CA GLU A 156 -1.50 -23.28 -6.31
C GLU A 156 -2.82 -22.93 -5.58
N ALA A 157 -3.32 -21.70 -5.73
CA ALA A 157 -4.55 -21.25 -5.08
C ALA A 157 -5.81 -21.93 -5.63
N GLN A 158 -5.72 -22.62 -6.78
CA GLN A 158 -6.81 -23.44 -7.31
C GLN A 158 -7.28 -24.49 -6.29
N ALA A 159 -6.35 -25.04 -5.51
CA ALA A 159 -6.67 -26.02 -4.46
C ALA A 159 -7.61 -25.44 -3.38
N TRP A 160 -7.62 -24.12 -3.17
CA TRP A 160 -8.48 -23.46 -2.20
C TRP A 160 -9.88 -23.14 -2.77
N GLU A 161 -9.99 -22.84 -4.06
CA GLU A 161 -11.30 -22.77 -4.75
C GLU A 161 -12.05 -24.09 -4.67
N ASP A 162 -11.32 -25.19 -4.79
CA ASP A 162 -11.85 -26.55 -4.73
C ASP A 162 -12.23 -27.00 -3.30
N MET A 163 -12.15 -26.09 -2.30
CA MET A 163 -12.55 -26.33 -0.91
C MET A 163 -13.77 -25.48 -0.49
N PRO A 164 -15.01 -25.88 -0.86
CA PRO A 164 -16.23 -25.13 -0.55
C PRO A 164 -16.46 -24.84 0.94
N SER A 165 -15.95 -25.70 1.83
CA SER A 165 -16.07 -25.54 3.28
C SER A 165 -15.37 -24.29 3.81
N HIS A 166 -14.38 -23.76 3.08
CA HIS A 166 -13.60 -22.58 3.49
C HIS A 166 -14.17 -21.27 2.95
N LYS A 167 -15.12 -21.32 2.00
CA LYS A 167 -15.87 -20.15 1.50
C LYS A 167 -14.97 -18.96 1.12
N PHE A 168 -13.90 -19.21 0.39
CA PHE A 168 -13.04 -18.15 -0.09
C PHE A 168 -13.81 -17.19 -1.01
N SER A 169 -13.42 -15.92 -1.02
CA SER A 169 -14.00 -14.89 -1.89
C SER A 169 -12.93 -13.90 -2.32
N TRP A 170 -13.20 -13.19 -3.41
CA TRP A 170 -12.31 -12.18 -3.97
C TRP A 170 -12.49 -10.84 -3.26
N TYR A 171 -11.37 -10.28 -2.81
CA TYR A 171 -11.32 -8.96 -2.20
C TYR A 171 -10.28 -8.10 -2.91
N ARG A 172 -10.59 -6.81 -3.04
CA ARG A 172 -9.70 -5.80 -3.58
C ARG A 172 -9.22 -4.89 -2.44
N MET A 173 -7.91 -4.75 -2.30
CA MET A 173 -7.30 -3.72 -1.49
C MET A 173 -7.05 -2.49 -2.38
N LYS A 174 -7.87 -1.46 -2.18
CA LYS A 174 -7.69 -0.16 -2.85
C LYS A 174 -6.52 0.59 -2.21
N VAL A 175 -5.51 0.93 -3.02
CA VAL A 175 -4.30 1.60 -2.53
C VAL A 175 -4.56 3.08 -2.26
N GLU A 176 -4.40 3.50 -1.01
CA GLU A 176 -4.58 4.88 -0.54
C GLU A 176 -3.24 5.60 -0.32
N GLY A 177 -2.13 4.88 -0.23
CA GLY A 177 -0.78 5.45 -0.16
C GLY A 177 0.28 4.36 -0.01
N VAL A 178 1.53 4.71 -0.33
CA VAL A 178 2.65 3.75 -0.23
C VAL A 178 3.80 4.42 0.49
N ASN A 179 4.21 3.87 1.64
CA ASN A 179 5.47 4.24 2.26
C ASN A 179 6.58 3.40 1.63
N TRP A 180 7.42 4.03 0.81
CA TRP A 180 8.54 3.37 0.14
C TRP A 180 9.84 3.58 0.90
N ILE A 181 10.62 2.51 1.02
CA ILE A 181 11.99 2.55 1.50
C ILE A 181 12.85 1.93 0.41
N GLY A 182 13.41 2.78 -0.44
CA GLY A 182 14.43 2.41 -1.40
C GLY A 182 15.69 2.05 -0.65
N GLY A 183 16.23 0.86 -0.92
CA GLY A 183 17.48 0.38 -0.35
C GLY A 183 18.68 1.31 -0.63
N PHE A 184 19.89 0.82 -0.42
CA PHE A 184 21.09 1.61 -0.71
C PHE A 184 21.39 1.66 -2.22
N GLY A 185 21.92 2.80 -2.70
CA GLY A 185 22.36 2.99 -4.10
C GLY A 185 21.45 3.91 -4.93
N ASP A 186 21.25 3.57 -6.20
CA ASP A 186 20.51 4.33 -7.22
C ASP A 186 18.98 4.27 -7.09
N LYS A 187 18.47 3.46 -6.16
CA LYS A 187 17.03 3.33 -5.83
C LYS A 187 16.58 4.21 -4.66
N HIS A 188 17.42 5.13 -4.20
CA HIS A 188 17.23 5.83 -2.94
C HIS A 188 16.06 6.84 -3.02
N TYR A 189 14.93 6.49 -2.43
CA TYR A 189 13.86 7.38 -2.00
C TYR A 189 13.31 6.80 -0.70
N ILE A 190 13.04 7.64 0.30
CA ILE A 190 12.39 7.20 1.55
C ILE A 190 11.26 8.17 1.84
N GLY A 191 10.02 7.69 1.76
CA GLY A 191 8.88 8.53 2.05
C GLY A 191 7.55 8.01 1.53
N MET A 192 6.54 8.85 1.73
CA MET A 192 5.17 8.61 1.28
C MET A 192 5.03 8.95 -0.20
N ILE A 193 4.54 7.98 -0.96
CA ILE A 193 4.06 8.12 -2.33
C ILE A 193 2.54 8.23 -2.26
N GLU A 194 2.02 9.34 -2.77
CA GLU A 194 0.58 9.59 -2.86
C GLU A 194 -0.11 8.58 -3.78
N ALA A 195 -1.35 8.21 -3.46
CA ALA A 195 -2.11 7.24 -4.25
C ALA A 195 -2.19 7.62 -5.74
N ALA A 196 -2.39 8.90 -6.06
CA ALA A 196 -2.48 9.35 -7.44
C ALA A 196 -1.18 9.09 -8.21
N VAL A 197 -0.02 9.35 -7.58
CA VAL A 197 1.31 9.12 -8.17
C VAL A 197 1.50 7.61 -8.39
N TYR A 198 1.25 6.79 -7.36
CA TYR A 198 1.34 5.34 -7.44
C TYR A 198 0.47 4.72 -8.55
N ARG A 199 -0.80 5.15 -8.62
CA ARG A 199 -1.78 4.63 -9.58
C ARG A 199 -1.46 5.03 -11.02
N SER A 200 -0.83 6.20 -11.21
CA SER A 200 -0.43 6.69 -12.53
C SER A 200 0.89 6.07 -13.04
N ALA A 201 1.73 5.56 -12.12
CA ALA A 201 3.01 4.99 -12.47
C ALA A 201 2.86 3.72 -13.31
N LYS A 202 3.63 3.61 -14.38
CA LYS A 202 3.67 2.44 -15.24
C LYS A 202 4.86 1.57 -14.86
N LYS A 203 4.73 0.25 -15.02
CA LYS A 203 5.88 -0.64 -14.83
C LYS A 203 6.88 -0.40 -15.96
N GLY A 204 8.18 -0.58 -15.72
CA GLY A 204 9.22 -0.26 -16.72
C GLY A 204 9.06 -0.98 -18.06
N GLY A 205 8.41 -2.15 -18.10
CA GLY A 205 8.08 -2.87 -19.34
C GLY A 205 6.85 -2.35 -20.10
N GLU A 206 5.95 -1.62 -19.43
CA GLU A 206 4.72 -1.07 -20.05
C GLU A 206 5.00 0.24 -20.79
N GLU A 207 5.96 1.06 -20.32
CA GLU A 207 6.38 2.28 -21.01
C GLU A 207 7.04 1.96 -22.37
N ALA A 208 7.95 0.99 -22.40
CA ALA A 208 8.62 0.56 -23.62
C ALA A 208 7.64 0.04 -24.69
N ARG A 209 6.62 -0.72 -24.27
CA ARG A 209 5.59 -1.27 -25.19
C ARG A 209 4.69 -0.17 -25.78
N GLU A 210 4.41 0.88 -25.00
CA GLU A 210 3.58 2.00 -25.45
C GLU A 210 4.37 2.99 -26.34
N GLU A 211 5.67 3.16 -26.11
CA GLU A 211 6.56 3.91 -27.01
C GLU A 211 6.73 3.20 -28.36
N GLU A 212 6.79 1.87 -28.35
CA GLU A 212 6.81 1.02 -29.55
C GLU A 212 5.47 1.10 -30.31
N GLU A 213 4.32 1.03 -29.61
CA GLU A 213 2.98 1.20 -30.20
C GLU A 213 2.72 2.63 -30.72
N LYS A 214 3.38 3.66 -30.17
CA LYS A 214 3.31 5.05 -30.65
C LYS A 214 4.24 5.34 -31.84
N GLY A 215 4.96 4.33 -32.34
CA GLY A 215 5.77 4.45 -33.55
C GLY A 215 6.97 5.38 -33.44
N ASN A 216 7.41 5.71 -32.22
CA ASN A 216 8.47 6.69 -32.00
C ASN A 216 9.86 6.05 -31.83
N VAL A 217 10.12 4.95 -32.53
CA VAL A 217 11.46 4.38 -32.68
C VAL A 217 11.94 4.63 -34.10
N LEU A 218 12.58 5.79 -34.31
CA LEU A 218 13.43 5.99 -35.48
C LEU A 218 14.75 5.24 -35.21
N PHE A 219 14.85 4.01 -35.69
CA PHE A 219 16.15 3.36 -35.81
C PHE A 219 16.97 4.13 -36.86
N VAL A 220 17.98 4.88 -36.41
CA VAL A 220 19.17 5.23 -37.20
C VAL A 220 20.40 5.09 -36.30
#